data_AF-A0AAD3NLV6-F1
#
_entry.id   AF-A0AAD3NLV6-F1
#
_cell.length_a   1.000
_cell.length_b   1.000
_cell.length_c   1.000
_cell.angle_alpha   90.00
_cell.angle_beta   90.00
_cell.angle_gamma   90.00
#
_symmetry.space_group_name_H-M   'P 1'
#
loop_
_entity.id
_entity.type
_entity.pdbx_description
1 polymer ?
#
loop_
_entity_poly.entity_id
_entity_poly.type
_entity_poly.pdbx_seq_one_letter_code
_entity_poly.pdbx_strand_id
1 'polypeptide(L)'
;MPSADRNTDSSTVPQVHALNILRALYRDTRLGENIIPFVSDGMQAAVLGFTSPVWAVRNSSTLLFSTLITRIFGVKKGKDEHSKKNRMTGREFFTRFPALYPFLLNQLEEAAATVESDSGQVSYTQSLLAAAGAQLTSTLPMDGSSSPLGFALLHLNY
;
A
#
# COMPACT_ATOMS: atom_id res chain seq x y z
N MET A 1 -20.44 30.05 7.26
CA MET A 1 -20.83 28.77 7.90
C MET A 1 -20.57 27.66 6.89
N PRO A 2 -19.58 26.77 7.06
CA PRO A 2 -19.48 25.59 6.21
C PRO A 2 -20.40 24.50 6.77
N SER A 3 -21.38 24.09 5.98
CA SER A 3 -22.29 22.99 6.30
C SER A 3 -21.52 21.67 6.21
N ALA A 4 -21.06 21.17 7.35
CA ALA A 4 -20.32 19.90 7.45
C ALA A 4 -21.25 18.71 7.17
N ASP A 5 -21.14 18.18 5.95
CA ASP A 5 -20.83 16.79 5.62
C ASP A 5 -21.23 15.70 6.65
N ARG A 6 -22.51 15.54 6.95
CA ARG A 6 -23.03 14.44 7.80
C ARG A 6 -23.50 13.19 7.03
N ASN A 7 -23.46 13.22 5.69
CA ASN A 7 -24.00 12.14 4.84
C ASN A 7 -22.93 11.22 4.21
N THR A 8 -21.65 11.61 4.24
CA THR A 8 -20.51 10.80 3.76
C THR A 8 -20.13 9.70 4.74
N ASP A 9 -20.39 9.87 6.03
CA ASP A 9 -19.98 8.90 7.06
C ASP A 9 -20.77 7.59 6.97
N SER A 10 -22.10 7.62 6.84
CA SER A 10 -22.91 6.40 6.79
C SER A 10 -22.82 5.63 5.48
N SER A 11 -22.57 6.34 4.36
CA SER A 11 -22.52 5.76 3.02
C SER A 11 -21.21 5.02 2.74
N THR A 12 -20.14 5.31 3.50
CA THR A 12 -18.80 4.76 3.26
C THR A 12 -18.44 3.62 4.21
N VAL A 13 -19.17 3.47 5.32
CA VAL A 13 -19.04 2.35 6.27
C VAL A 13 -19.10 0.98 5.57
N PRO A 14 -20.04 0.69 4.64
CA PRO A 14 -20.06 -0.58 3.93
C PRO A 14 -18.80 -0.84 3.10
N GLN A 15 -18.26 0.18 2.44
CA GLN A 15 -17.04 0.07 1.63
C GLN A 15 -15.81 -0.21 2.50
N VAL A 16 -15.68 0.51 3.62
CA VAL A 16 -14.62 0.28 4.63
C VAL A 16 -14.68 -1.16 5.16
N HIS A 17 -15.88 -1.67 5.45
CA HIS A 17 -16.05 -3.05 5.88
C HIS A 17 -15.70 -4.05 4.77
N ALA A 18 -16.14 -3.81 3.53
CA ALA A 18 -15.80 -4.68 2.40
C ALA A 18 -14.29 -4.80 2.20
N LEU A 19 -13.56 -3.67 2.21
CA LEU A 19 -12.09 -3.65 2.10
C LEU A 19 -11.42 -4.41 3.25
N ASN A 20 -11.94 -4.29 4.47
CA ASN A 20 -11.41 -5.01 5.63
C ASN A 20 -11.75 -6.51 5.64
N ILE A 21 -12.90 -6.91 5.09
CA ILE A 21 -13.24 -8.33 4.89
C ILE A 21 -12.30 -8.94 3.87
N LEU A 22 -12.10 -8.28 2.72
CA LEU A 22 -11.12 -8.70 1.71
C LEU A 22 -9.74 -8.87 2.36
N ARG A 23 -9.31 -7.88 3.15
CA ARG A 23 -8.03 -7.93 3.87
C ARG A 23 -7.94 -9.15 4.79
N ALA A 24 -9.00 -9.46 5.53
CA ALA A 24 -9.03 -10.64 6.39
C ALA A 24 -8.89 -11.94 5.58
N LEU A 25 -9.57 -12.05 4.45
CA LEU A 25 -9.50 -13.20 3.55
C LEU A 25 -8.08 -13.39 2.97
N TYR A 26 -7.47 -12.34 2.40
CA TYR A 26 -6.11 -12.46 1.84
C TYR A 26 -5.04 -12.75 2.90
N ARG A 27 -5.30 -12.41 4.17
CA ARG A 27 -4.41 -12.72 5.29
C ARG A 27 -4.61 -14.13 5.84
N ASP A 28 -5.77 -14.75 5.61
CA ASP A 28 -6.03 -16.10 6.10
C ASP A 28 -5.14 -17.11 5.36
N THR A 29 -4.24 -17.75 6.11
CA THR A 29 -3.31 -18.75 5.60
C THR A 29 -4.00 -20.06 5.24
N ARG A 30 -5.16 -20.35 5.84
CA ARG A 30 -5.95 -21.56 5.58
C ARG A 30 -6.54 -21.56 4.17
N LEU A 31 -6.75 -20.38 3.59
CA LEU A 31 -7.21 -20.25 2.20
C LEU A 31 -6.13 -20.62 1.17
N GLY A 32 -4.84 -20.63 1.55
CA GLY A 32 -3.75 -21.13 0.70
C GLY A 32 -3.79 -20.61 -0.75
N GLU A 33 -3.65 -21.51 -1.73
CA GLU A 33 -3.70 -21.12 -3.14
C GLU A 33 -5.11 -20.79 -3.64
N ASN A 34 -6.18 -21.11 -2.89
CA ASN A 34 -7.57 -20.87 -3.32
C ASN A 34 -7.90 -19.37 -3.42
N ILE A 35 -7.14 -18.50 -2.75
CA ILE A 35 -7.35 -17.05 -2.83
C ILE A 35 -6.67 -16.42 -4.05
N ILE A 36 -5.71 -17.12 -4.67
CA ILE A 36 -4.85 -16.58 -5.74
C ILE A 36 -5.64 -16.09 -6.96
N PRO A 37 -6.69 -16.76 -7.44
CA PRO A 37 -7.49 -16.26 -8.56
C PRO A 37 -8.11 -14.88 -8.31
N PHE A 38 -8.36 -14.52 -7.04
CA PHE A 38 -9.00 -13.27 -6.66
C PHE A 38 -8.00 -12.14 -6.35
N VAL A 39 -6.70 -12.41 -6.40
CA VAL A 39 -5.66 -11.42 -6.03
C VAL A 39 -5.69 -10.21 -6.95
N SER A 40 -5.92 -10.40 -8.25
CA SER A 40 -6.01 -9.30 -9.22
C SER A 40 -7.12 -8.31 -8.84
N ASP A 41 -8.32 -8.81 -8.55
CA ASP A 41 -9.47 -7.98 -8.20
C ASP A 41 -9.26 -7.26 -6.86
N GLY A 42 -8.68 -7.95 -5.89
CA GLY A 42 -8.32 -7.35 -4.60
C GLY A 42 -7.31 -6.21 -4.74
N MET A 43 -6.32 -6.38 -5.62
CA MET A 43 -5.31 -5.35 -5.90
C MET A 43 -5.94 -4.13 -6.56
N GLN A 44 -6.80 -4.33 -7.55
CA GLN A 44 -7.54 -3.24 -8.19
C GLN A 44 -8.40 -2.48 -7.19
N ALA A 45 -9.16 -3.19 -6.34
CA ALA A 45 -9.98 -2.57 -5.30
C ALA A 45 -9.14 -1.71 -4.32
N ALA A 46 -7.94 -2.18 -3.96
CA ALA A 46 -7.03 -1.43 -3.11
C ALA A 46 -6.48 -0.18 -3.81
N VAL A 47 -6.05 -0.29 -5.07
CA VAL A 47 -5.49 0.85 -5.83
C VAL A 47 -6.55 1.92 -6.08
N LEU A 48 -7.76 1.53 -6.50
CA LEU A 48 -8.88 2.45 -6.72
C LEU A 48 -9.27 3.21 -5.43
N GLY A 49 -9.04 2.61 -4.27
CA GLY A 49 -9.33 3.25 -2.99
C GLY A 49 -8.31 4.29 -2.53
N PHE A 50 -7.13 4.39 -3.15
CA PHE A 50 -6.09 5.37 -2.78
C PHE A 50 -6.49 6.81 -3.06
N THR A 51 -7.27 7.03 -4.11
CA THR A 51 -7.73 8.36 -4.53
C THR A 51 -9.10 8.71 -3.96
N SER A 52 -9.68 7.86 -3.10
CA SER A 52 -10.97 8.14 -2.48
C SER A 52 -10.93 9.47 -1.71
N PRO A 53 -11.98 10.32 -1.79
CA PRO A 53 -12.07 11.53 -0.98
C PRO A 53 -12.23 11.23 0.52
N VAL A 54 -12.62 9.99 0.87
CA VAL A 54 -12.92 9.57 2.24
C VAL A 54 -11.69 8.95 2.89
N TRP A 55 -11.25 9.52 4.02
CA TRP A 55 -10.04 9.09 4.71
C TRP A 55 -10.07 7.61 5.14
N ALA A 56 -11.19 7.14 5.69
CA ALA A 56 -11.33 5.77 6.16
C ALA A 56 -11.21 4.73 5.02
N VAL A 57 -11.69 5.09 3.82
CA VAL A 57 -11.56 4.26 2.61
C VAL A 57 -10.09 4.20 2.18
N ARG A 58 -9.38 5.34 2.15
CA ARG A 58 -7.93 5.37 1.84
C ARG A 58 -7.15 4.48 2.81
N ASN A 59 -7.38 4.61 4.11
CA ASN A 59 -6.71 3.80 5.13
C ASN A 59 -6.97 2.29 4.95
N SER A 60 -8.24 1.91 4.78
CA SER A 60 -8.62 0.51 4.58
C SER A 60 -8.00 -0.08 3.31
N SER A 61 -7.89 0.73 2.26
CA SER A 61 -7.28 0.36 0.99
C SER A 61 -5.77 0.15 1.12
N THR A 62 -5.06 1.02 1.86
CA THR A 62 -3.64 0.83 2.19
C THR A 62 -3.38 -0.46 2.96
N LEU A 63 -4.23 -0.78 3.94
CA LEU A 63 -4.11 -2.02 4.71
C LEU A 63 -4.37 -3.27 3.86
N LEU A 64 -5.36 -3.21 2.96
CA LEU A 64 -5.63 -4.27 1.98
C LEU A 64 -4.43 -4.45 1.03
N PHE A 65 -3.92 -3.36 0.46
CA PHE A 65 -2.76 -3.37 -0.42
C PHE A 65 -1.53 -4.01 0.24
N SER A 66 -1.18 -3.58 1.46
CA SER A 66 -0.05 -4.14 2.21
C SER A 66 -0.20 -5.65 2.44
N THR A 67 -1.43 -6.10 2.73
CA THR A 67 -1.74 -7.53 2.90
C THR A 67 -1.55 -8.30 1.59
N LEU A 68 -2.00 -7.74 0.47
CA LEU A 68 -1.85 -8.35 -0.86
C LEU A 68 -0.39 -8.43 -1.29
N ILE A 69 0.39 -7.36 -1.10
CA ILE A 69 1.84 -7.36 -1.38
C ILE A 69 2.52 -8.49 -0.58
N THR A 70 2.22 -8.60 0.70
CA THR A 70 2.75 -9.68 1.54
C THR A 70 2.29 -11.06 1.06
N ARG A 71 1.05 -11.18 0.58
CA ARG A 71 0.50 -12.44 0.07
C ARG A 71 1.13 -12.87 -1.25
N ILE A 72 1.44 -11.92 -2.14
CA ILE A 72 2.01 -12.17 -3.47
C ILE A 72 3.51 -12.47 -3.37
N PHE A 73 4.24 -11.61 -2.67
CA PHE A 73 5.71 -11.62 -2.66
C PHE A 73 6.28 -12.37 -1.44
N GLY A 74 5.44 -12.70 -0.46
CA GLY A 74 5.87 -13.29 0.80
C GLY A 74 6.56 -12.27 1.72
N VAL A 75 6.89 -12.71 2.93
CA VAL A 75 7.76 -11.98 3.85
C VAL A 75 9.19 -12.49 3.75
N LYS A 76 10.17 -11.59 3.79
CA LYS A 76 11.59 -11.96 3.79
C LYS A 76 11.94 -12.70 5.09
N LYS A 77 12.19 -14.01 5.02
CA LYS A 77 12.68 -14.80 6.16
C LYS A 77 14.21 -14.86 6.11
N GLY A 78 14.89 -14.03 6.90
CA GLY A 78 16.34 -14.20 7.20
C GLY A 78 17.31 -13.13 6.69
N LYS A 79 18.52 -13.16 7.26
CA LYS A 79 19.69 -12.28 7.00
C LYS A 79 20.35 -12.48 5.64
N ASP A 80 20.03 -13.56 4.93
CA ASP A 80 20.59 -13.83 3.60
C ASP A 80 19.92 -12.95 2.55
N GLU A 81 20.50 -11.77 2.37
CA GLU A 81 20.11 -10.71 1.45
C GLU A 81 20.03 -11.16 -0.03
N HIS A 82 20.67 -12.29 -0.35
CA HIS A 82 20.94 -12.70 -1.73
C HIS A 82 20.33 -14.04 -2.17
N SER A 83 19.37 -14.61 -1.42
CA SER A 83 18.67 -15.82 -1.88
C SER A 83 17.78 -15.48 -3.09
N LYS A 84 18.29 -15.75 -4.29
CA LYS A 84 17.59 -15.60 -5.58
C LYS A 84 16.23 -16.32 -5.64
N LYS A 85 15.94 -17.22 -4.69
CA LYS A 85 14.68 -17.98 -4.58
C LYS A 85 13.48 -17.17 -4.07
N ASN A 86 13.70 -15.98 -3.50
CA ASN A 86 12.62 -15.21 -2.84
C ASN A 86 12.23 -13.93 -3.59
N ARG A 87 12.64 -13.79 -4.87
CA ARG A 87 12.40 -12.59 -5.67
C ARG A 87 11.51 -12.95 -6.85
N MET A 88 10.24 -12.57 -6.76
CA MET A 88 9.34 -12.58 -7.91
C MET A 88 9.76 -11.46 -8.86
N THR A 89 9.98 -11.78 -10.13
CA THR A 89 10.25 -10.74 -11.14
C THR A 89 8.96 -10.06 -11.59
N GLY A 90 9.05 -8.85 -12.14
CA GLY A 90 7.88 -8.20 -12.76
C GLY A 90 7.26 -9.06 -13.86
N ARG A 91 8.07 -9.76 -14.66
CA ARG A 91 7.60 -10.71 -15.68
C ARG A 91 6.76 -11.83 -15.06
N GLU A 92 7.26 -12.44 -13.98
CA GLU A 92 6.56 -13.49 -13.26
C GLU A 92 5.27 -12.97 -12.62
N PHE A 93 5.31 -11.77 -12.05
CA PHE A 93 4.14 -11.08 -11.50
C PHE A 93 3.03 -10.89 -12.54
N PHE A 94 3.36 -10.32 -13.69
CA PHE A 94 2.37 -10.09 -14.75
C PHE A 94 1.99 -11.36 -15.51
N THR A 95 2.82 -12.41 -15.49
CA THR A 95 2.42 -13.72 -16.02
C THR A 95 1.41 -14.40 -15.08
N ARG A 96 1.59 -14.26 -13.76
CA ARG A 96 0.67 -14.81 -12.76
C ARG A 96 -0.61 -13.99 -12.63
N PHE A 97 -0.54 -12.68 -12.83
CA PHE A 97 -1.66 -11.74 -12.70
C PHE A 97 -1.76 -10.82 -13.93
N PRO A 98 -2.13 -11.37 -15.11
CA PRO A 98 -2.08 -10.64 -16.38
C PRO A 98 -2.99 -9.41 -16.42
N ALA A 99 -4.13 -9.44 -15.72
CA ALA A 99 -5.06 -8.32 -15.64
C ALA A 99 -4.47 -7.07 -14.97
N LEU A 100 -3.42 -7.22 -14.14
CA LEU A 100 -2.82 -6.09 -13.43
C LEU A 100 -1.91 -5.24 -14.30
N TYR A 101 -1.38 -5.77 -15.41
CA TYR A 101 -0.53 -4.99 -16.30
C TYR A 101 -1.27 -3.81 -16.95
N PRO A 102 -2.35 -4.03 -17.74
CA PRO A 102 -3.08 -2.92 -18.36
C PRO A 102 -3.71 -2.00 -17.32
N PHE A 103 -4.16 -2.54 -16.19
CA PHE A 103 -4.75 -1.74 -15.11
C PHE A 103 -3.73 -0.77 -14.49
N LEU A 104 -2.57 -1.27 -14.04
CA LEU A 104 -1.55 -0.43 -13.40
C LEU A 104 -0.95 0.58 -14.37
N LEU A 105 -0.82 0.21 -15.65
CA LEU A 105 -0.40 1.14 -16.70
C LEU A 105 -1.37 2.30 -16.81
N ASN A 106 -2.68 2.03 -16.92
CA ASN A 106 -3.70 3.08 -16.98
C ASN A 106 -3.68 3.98 -15.73
N GLN A 107 -3.59 3.40 -14.53
CA GLN A 107 -3.50 4.18 -13.29
C GLN A 107 -2.25 5.07 -13.23
N LEU A 108 -1.13 4.61 -13.79
CA LEU A 108 0.11 5.40 -13.87
C LEU A 108 0.00 6.54 -14.89
N GLU A 109 -0.60 6.28 -16.06
CA GLU A 109 -0.85 7.29 -17.09
C GLU A 109 -1.78 8.40 -16.56
N GLU A 110 -2.88 8.02 -15.90
CA GLU A 110 -3.79 8.96 -15.24
C GLU A 110 -3.04 9.81 -14.19
N ALA A 111 -2.23 9.18 -13.34
CA ALA A 111 -1.45 9.89 -12.33
C ALA A 111 -0.43 10.86 -12.96
N ALA A 112 0.29 10.44 -14.01
CA ALA A 112 1.25 11.28 -14.70
C ALA A 112 0.60 12.51 -15.36
N ALA A 113 -0.57 12.33 -16.00
CA ALA A 113 -1.31 13.42 -16.63
C ALA A 113 -1.77 14.50 -15.63
N THR A 114 -2.12 14.08 -14.40
CA THR A 114 -2.48 15.05 -13.35
C THR A 114 -1.29 15.91 -12.90
N VAL A 115 -0.06 15.37 -12.92
CA VAL A 115 1.16 16.09 -12.51
C VAL A 115 1.56 17.13 -13.56
N GLU A 116 1.45 16.82 -14.85
CA GLU A 116 1.77 17.77 -15.92
C GLU A 116 0.78 18.96 -15.98
N SER A 117 -0.45 18.73 -15.53
CA SER A 117 -1.49 19.76 -15.46
C SER A 117 -1.38 20.65 -14.22
N ASP A 118 -0.78 20.16 -13.13
CA ASP A 118 -0.64 20.85 -11.85
C ASP A 118 0.79 21.35 -11.63
N SER A 119 1.16 22.39 -12.37
CA SER A 119 2.46 23.07 -12.26
C SER A 119 2.59 23.95 -10.99
N GLY A 120 1.98 23.56 -9.87
CA GLY A 120 2.08 24.37 -8.65
C GLY A 120 1.51 23.85 -7.34
N GLN A 121 0.73 22.76 -7.28
CA GLN A 121 0.26 22.23 -5.98
C GLN A 121 0.57 20.75 -5.81
N VAL A 122 1.33 20.43 -4.77
CA VAL A 122 1.57 19.04 -4.37
C VAL A 122 0.26 18.50 -3.78
N SER A 123 -0.53 17.82 -4.61
CA SER A 123 -1.77 17.16 -4.20
C SER A 123 -1.49 16.13 -3.11
N TYR A 124 -2.38 16.05 -2.11
CA TYR A 124 -2.28 15.19 -0.92
C TYR A 124 -2.11 13.68 -1.23
N THR A 125 -2.36 13.28 -2.48
CA THR A 125 -2.05 11.93 -3.00
C THR A 125 -0.53 11.65 -3.03
N GLN A 126 0.27 12.69 -3.29
CA GLN A 126 1.73 12.61 -3.35
C GLN A 126 2.36 12.39 -1.98
N SER A 127 1.77 12.93 -0.90
CA SER A 127 2.29 12.75 0.46
C SER A 127 1.97 11.39 1.06
N LEU A 128 0.85 10.75 0.66
CA LEU A 128 0.53 9.38 1.06
C LEU A 128 1.37 8.34 0.31
N LEU A 129 1.65 8.55 -0.98
CA LEU A 129 2.64 7.76 -1.72
C LEU A 129 4.05 7.95 -1.15
N ALA A 130 4.43 9.18 -0.77
CA ALA A 130 5.70 9.45 -0.11
C ALA A 130 5.79 8.82 1.29
N ALA A 131 4.72 8.79 2.08
CA ALA A 131 4.70 8.12 3.39
C ALA A 131 4.77 6.59 3.24
N ALA A 132 4.08 6.01 2.25
CA ALA A 132 4.23 4.60 1.90
C ALA A 132 5.65 4.28 1.38
N GLY A 133 6.23 5.18 0.59
CA GLY A 133 7.62 5.11 0.13
C GLY A 133 8.63 5.21 1.29
N ALA A 134 8.42 6.10 2.26
CA ALA A 134 9.26 6.25 3.45
C ALA A 134 9.20 5.01 4.37
N GLN A 135 8.02 4.36 4.45
CA GLN A 135 7.89 3.10 5.16
C GLN A 135 8.69 1.98 4.46
N LEU A 136 8.73 1.97 3.12
CA LEU A 136 9.50 1.02 2.32
C LEU A 136 11.01 1.29 2.37
N THR A 137 11.48 2.54 2.39
CA THR A 137 12.92 2.86 2.50
C THR A 137 13.47 2.67 3.91
N SER A 138 12.65 2.80 4.97
CA SER A 138 13.05 2.45 6.34
C SER A 138 13.38 0.95 6.52
N THR A 139 12.99 0.11 5.55
CA THR A 139 13.27 -1.33 5.52
C THR A 139 14.45 -1.72 4.62
N LEU A 140 15.14 -0.74 4.02
CA LEU A 140 16.43 -0.95 3.34
C LEU A 140 17.57 -0.47 4.25
N PRO A 141 18.69 -1.24 4.34
CA PRO A 141 19.79 -0.90 5.22
C PRO A 141 20.47 0.36 4.70
N MET A 142 20.36 1.47 5.44
CA MET A 142 21.34 2.54 5.37
C MET A 142 22.63 1.99 5.94
N ASP A 143 23.67 1.99 5.12
CA ASP A 143 25.02 1.63 5.51
C ASP A 143 25.40 2.29 6.83
N GLY A 144 26.06 1.49 7.68
CA GLY A 144 26.41 1.88 9.02
C GLY A 144 27.28 3.14 9.04
N SER A 145 26.77 4.20 9.64
CA SER A 145 27.53 5.00 10.61
C SER A 145 26.59 5.91 11.41
N SER A 146 26.68 5.79 12.74
CA SER A 146 26.43 6.84 13.74
C SER A 146 25.14 7.67 13.67
N SER A 147 24.12 7.25 14.44
CA SER A 147 22.95 8.06 14.79
C SER A 147 23.25 9.04 15.94
N PRO A 148 22.93 10.36 15.85
CA PRO A 148 22.99 11.27 17.00
C PRO A 148 21.74 11.27 17.90
N LEU A 149 20.68 10.53 17.56
CA LEU A 149 19.37 10.69 18.23
C LEU A 149 19.02 9.60 19.26
N GLY A 150 19.96 8.68 19.55
CA GLY A 150 19.76 7.59 20.52
C GLY A 150 20.09 7.93 21.98
N PHE A 151 20.70 9.09 22.26
CA PHE A 151 21.20 9.41 23.62
C PHE A 151 20.35 10.40 24.42
N ALA A 152 19.32 11.02 23.83
CA ALA A 152 18.62 12.14 24.48
C ALA A 152 17.42 11.75 25.38
N LEU A 153 17.07 10.46 25.50
CA LEU A 153 15.89 10.04 26.28
C LEU A 153 16.18 9.10 27.47
N LEU A 154 17.45 8.94 27.86
CA LEU A 154 17.83 8.10 29.01
C LEU A 154 18.55 8.83 30.17
N HIS A 155 18.50 10.16 30.25
CA HIS A 155 19.17 10.90 31.34
C HIS A 155 18.42 12.10 31.91
N LEU A 156 17.09 12.00 32.08
CA LEU A 156 16.32 12.91 32.94
C LEU A 156 15.45 12.12 33.92
N ASN A 157 16.12 11.32 34.74
CA ASN A 157 15.65 10.87 36.05
C ASN A 157 16.89 10.63 36.92
N TYR A 158 17.56 11.73 37.27
CA TYR A 158 18.30 11.92 38.52
C TYR A 158 18.42 13.42 38.79
#